data_AF-A0A1H0V7G7-F1
#
_entry.id   AF-A0A1H0V7G7-F1
#
_cell.length_a   1.000
_cell.length_b   1.000
_cell.length_c   1.000
_cell.angle_alpha   90.00
_cell.angle_beta   90.00
_cell.angle_gamma   90.00
#
_symmetry.space_group_name_H-M   'P 1'
#
loop_
_entity.id
_entity.type
_entity.pdbx_description
1 polymer ?
#
loop_
_entity_poly.entity_id
_entity_poly.type
_entity_poly.pdbx_seq_one_letter_code
_entity_poly.pdbx_strand_id
1 'polypeptide(L)'
;MDGNGNKRIYAFDDNNQLKSITYPDGSEEKYLYGIDGNLSKFQDRNGIVNEYQWNVYGSMTERKAGNLRNSYEYAPNGQLTAAISNGMDYRYAYDEDGLLLNKKASGRTLLGYTYDELGRKTSQTDISGRKVK
;
A
#
# COMPACT_ATOMS: atom_id res chain seq x y z
N MET A 1 15.49 -30.99 -13.17
CA MET A 1 16.11 -31.04 -11.83
C MET A 1 17.42 -30.29 -11.94
N ASP A 2 17.62 -29.21 -11.19
CA ASP A 2 18.93 -28.58 -11.08
C ASP A 2 19.77 -29.32 -10.03
N GLY A 3 21.06 -29.44 -10.28
CA GLY A 3 21.96 -30.43 -9.67
C GLY A 3 22.33 -30.25 -8.21
N ASN A 4 21.49 -29.61 -7.38
CA ASN A 4 21.76 -29.38 -5.95
C ASN A 4 20.65 -29.87 -5.00
N GLY A 5 19.58 -30.50 -5.48
CA GLY A 5 18.50 -31.03 -4.61
C GLY A 5 17.70 -29.96 -3.86
N ASN A 6 18.00 -28.68 -4.08
CA ASN A 6 17.40 -27.53 -3.40
C ASN A 6 16.07 -27.12 -4.07
N LYS A 7 15.06 -27.99 -3.97
CA LYS A 7 13.75 -27.74 -4.57
C LYS A 7 12.84 -26.97 -3.62
N ARG A 8 12.22 -25.89 -4.12
CA ARG A 8 11.08 -25.26 -3.44
C ARG A 8 9.80 -26.05 -3.71
N ILE A 9 8.96 -26.19 -2.68
CA ILE A 9 7.65 -26.82 -2.80
C ILE A 9 6.60 -25.72 -2.76
N TYR A 10 5.69 -25.74 -3.73
CA TYR A 10 4.60 -24.78 -3.84
C TYR A 10 3.30 -25.50 -3.54
N ALA A 11 2.50 -24.95 -2.63
CA ALA A 11 1.14 -25.42 -2.35
C ALA A 11 0.15 -24.35 -2.80
N PHE A 12 -0.98 -24.79 -3.33
CA PHE A 12 -2.08 -23.92 -3.76
C PHE A 12 -3.35 -24.24 -2.97
N ASP A 13 -4.24 -23.26 -2.83
CA ASP A 13 -5.58 -23.46 -2.28
C ASP A 13 -6.58 -23.93 -3.36
N ASP A 14 -7.84 -24.11 -2.97
CA ASP A 14 -8.91 -24.62 -3.84
C ASP A 14 -9.26 -23.65 -4.98
N ASN A 15 -8.91 -22.37 -4.84
CA ASN A 15 -9.05 -21.34 -5.87
C ASN A 15 -7.81 -21.25 -6.77
N ASN A 16 -6.87 -22.21 -6.63
CA ASN A 16 -5.60 -22.25 -7.34
C ASN A 16 -4.71 -21.02 -7.07
N GLN A 17 -4.83 -20.42 -5.88
CA GLN A 17 -3.99 -19.33 -5.42
C GLN A 17 -2.83 -19.88 -4.58
N LEU A 18 -1.67 -19.22 -4.62
CA LEU A 18 -0.47 -19.68 -3.91
C LEU A 18 -0.70 -19.64 -2.39
N LYS A 19 -0.71 -20.79 -1.72
CA LYS A 19 -0.96 -20.92 -0.28
C LYS A 19 0.33 -20.96 0.54
N SER A 20 1.37 -21.64 0.04
CA SER A 20 2.68 -21.62 0.69
C SER A 20 3.84 -21.94 -0.26
N ILE A 21 5.03 -21.48 0.15
CA ILE A 21 6.32 -21.85 -0.44
C ILE A 21 7.18 -22.45 0.68
N THR A 22 7.52 -23.73 0.58
CA THR A 22 8.49 -24.38 1.46
C THR A 22 9.86 -24.36 0.79
N TYR A 23 10.86 -23.86 1.50
CA TYR A 23 12.24 -23.74 1.03
C TYR A 23 13.07 -24.98 1.40
N PRO A 24 14.23 -25.21 0.74
CA PRO A 24 15.06 -26.38 1.00
C PRO A 24 15.56 -26.52 2.44
N ASP A 25 15.69 -25.40 3.15
CA ASP A 25 16.07 -25.36 4.58
C ASP A 25 14.88 -25.62 5.53
N GLY A 26 13.70 -25.94 4.98
CA GLY A 26 12.47 -26.17 5.74
C GLY A 26 11.72 -24.91 6.16
N SER A 27 12.29 -23.72 5.94
CA SER A 27 11.56 -22.46 6.19
C SER A 27 10.40 -22.30 5.20
N GLU A 28 9.39 -21.52 5.58
CA GLU A 28 8.13 -21.45 4.84
C GLU A 28 7.60 -20.01 4.75
N GLU A 29 7.03 -19.66 3.60
CA GLU A 29 6.17 -18.50 3.42
C GLU A 29 4.72 -18.96 3.32
N LYS A 30 3.78 -18.27 3.98
CA LYS A 30 2.35 -18.60 3.95
C LYS A 30 1.50 -17.41 3.51
N TYR A 31 0.47 -17.71 2.75
CA TYR A 31 -0.44 -16.74 2.17
C TYR A 31 -1.86 -17.19 2.46
N LEU A 32 -2.71 -16.25 2.89
CA LEU A 32 -4.16 -16.46 2.99
C LEU A 32 -4.85 -15.37 2.19
N TYR A 33 -5.91 -15.75 1.49
CA TYR A 33 -6.74 -14.85 0.70
C TYR A 33 -8.12 -14.70 1.33
N GLY A 34 -8.75 -13.55 1.10
CA GLY A 34 -10.17 -13.33 1.39
C GLY A 34 -11.06 -13.90 0.29
N ILE A 35 -12.37 -13.78 0.47
CA ILE A 35 -13.37 -14.31 -0.48
C ILE A 35 -13.24 -13.68 -1.88
N ASP A 36 -12.82 -12.42 -1.95
CA ASP A 36 -12.61 -11.69 -3.21
C ASP A 36 -11.25 -11.99 -3.86
N GLY A 37 -10.51 -12.98 -3.35
CA GLY A 37 -9.18 -13.37 -3.84
C GLY A 37 -8.04 -12.43 -3.44
N ASN A 38 -8.33 -11.35 -2.70
CA ASN A 38 -7.32 -10.42 -2.18
C ASN A 38 -6.52 -11.04 -1.02
N LEU A 39 -5.21 -10.79 -0.96
CA LEU A 39 -4.34 -11.31 0.11
C LEU A 39 -4.78 -10.73 1.46
N SER A 40 -5.24 -11.55 2.39
CA SER A 40 -5.67 -11.13 3.74
C SER A 40 -4.55 -11.28 4.77
N LYS A 41 -3.64 -12.24 4.58
CA LYS A 41 -2.51 -12.49 5.49
C LYS A 41 -1.31 -13.04 4.76
N PHE A 42 -0.12 -12.56 5.13
CA PHE A 42 1.16 -13.07 4.68
C PHE A 42 2.08 -13.31 5.87
N GLN A 43 2.70 -14.48 5.92
CA GLN A 43 3.76 -14.80 6.87
C GLN A 43 5.05 -15.05 6.10
N ASP A 44 6.12 -14.32 6.43
CA ASP A 44 7.44 -14.54 5.85
C ASP A 44 8.19 -15.73 6.49
N ARG A 45 9.36 -16.06 5.93
CA ARG A 45 10.22 -17.16 6.40
C ARG A 45 10.74 -16.99 7.82
N ASN A 46 10.75 -15.77 8.34
CA ASN A 46 11.16 -15.44 9.71
C ASN A 46 9.98 -15.47 10.69
N GLY A 47 8.79 -15.80 10.21
CA GLY A 47 7.55 -15.83 10.98
C GLY A 47 6.89 -14.47 11.18
N ILE A 48 7.38 -13.40 10.53
CA ILE A 48 6.75 -12.08 10.59
C ILE A 48 5.43 -12.12 9.83
N VAL A 49 4.36 -11.75 10.54
CA VAL A 49 3.00 -11.74 10.00
C VAL A 49 2.60 -10.33 9.59
N ASN A 50 2.04 -10.24 8.38
CA ASN A 50 1.36 -9.08 7.85
C ASN A 50 -0.11 -9.42 7.60
N GLU A 51 -1.01 -8.54 8.02
CA GLU A 51 -2.44 -8.65 7.78
C GLU A 51 -2.93 -7.45 6.98
N TYR A 52 -3.88 -7.69 6.08
CA TYR A 52 -4.34 -6.71 5.11
C TYR A 52 -5.86 -6.68 5.06
N GLN A 53 -6.42 -5.48 4.97
CA GLN A 53 -7.84 -5.26 4.72
C GLN A 53 -8.02 -4.48 3.44
N TRP A 54 -9.13 -4.73 2.75
CA TRP A 54 -9.43 -4.19 1.44
C TRP A 54 -10.87 -3.66 1.44
N ASN A 55 -11.13 -2.60 0.69
CA ASN A 55 -12.49 -2.18 0.38
C ASN A 55 -13.08 -2.99 -0.78
N VAL A 56 -14.36 -2.80 -1.05
CA VAL A 56 -15.10 -3.45 -2.15
C VAL A 56 -14.56 -3.14 -3.55
N TYR A 57 -13.74 -2.09 -3.69
CA TYR A 57 -13.10 -1.70 -4.95
C TYR A 57 -11.69 -2.30 -5.10
N GLY A 58 -11.26 -3.18 -4.17
CA GLY A 58 -9.94 -3.80 -4.20
C GLY A 58 -8.79 -2.88 -3.75
N SER A 59 -9.08 -1.74 -3.11
CA SER A 59 -8.05 -0.87 -2.53
C SER A 59 -7.77 -1.27 -1.07
N MET A 60 -6.49 -1.40 -0.71
CA MET A 60 -6.07 -1.75 0.65
C MET A 60 -6.39 -0.63 1.64
N THR A 61 -7.23 -0.89 2.64
CA THR A 61 -7.66 0.07 3.67
C THR A 61 -6.86 -0.05 4.96
N GLU A 62 -6.22 -1.19 5.21
CA GLU A 62 -5.41 -1.41 6.41
C GLU A 62 -4.25 -2.37 6.13
N ARG A 63 -3.09 -2.10 6.75
CA ARG A 63 -2.01 -3.07 6.91
C ARG A 63 -1.57 -3.11 8.37
N LYS A 64 -1.45 -4.30 8.93
CA LYS A 64 -0.89 -4.55 10.27
C LYS A 64 0.35 -5.44 10.19
N ALA A 65 1.39 -5.12 10.95
CA ALA A 65 2.58 -5.94 11.12
C ALA A 65 3.12 -5.79 12.55
N GLY A 66 2.83 -6.77 13.41
CA GLY A 66 3.06 -6.64 14.85
C GLY A 66 2.31 -5.42 15.41
N ASN A 67 3.03 -4.50 16.06
CA ASN A 67 2.46 -3.25 16.59
C ASN A 67 2.34 -2.13 15.54
N LEU A 68 2.87 -2.32 14.34
CA LEU A 68 2.74 -1.34 13.26
C LEU A 68 1.36 -1.46 12.63
N ARG A 69 0.68 -0.32 12.49
CA ARG A 69 -0.62 -0.22 11.83
C ARG A 69 -0.63 0.97 10.88
N ASN A 70 -0.96 0.70 9.62
CA ASN A 70 -1.25 1.72 8.62
C ASN A 70 -2.71 1.61 8.19
N SER A 71 -3.37 2.74 7.97
CA SER A 71 -4.72 2.79 7.42
C SER A 71 -4.80 3.77 6.26
N TYR A 72 -5.74 3.54 5.35
CA TYR A 72 -5.88 4.29 4.10
C TYR A 72 -7.35 4.54 3.80
N GLU A 73 -7.65 5.75 3.35
CA GLU A 73 -8.97 6.17 2.89
C GLU A 73 -8.88 6.63 1.44
N TYR A 74 -9.89 6.28 0.65
CA TYR A 74 -9.94 6.58 -0.77
C TYR A 74 -11.25 7.27 -1.12
N ALA A 75 -11.19 8.20 -2.07
CA ALA A 75 -12.36 8.74 -2.73
C ALA A 75 -13.02 7.67 -3.64
N PRO A 76 -14.29 7.86 -4.06
CA PRO A 76 -14.99 6.90 -4.92
C PRO A 76 -14.29 6.61 -6.25
N ASN A 77 -13.49 7.56 -6.76
CA ASN A 77 -12.69 7.39 -7.97
C ASN A 77 -11.35 6.66 -7.73
N GLY A 78 -11.10 6.16 -6.52
CA GLY A 78 -9.90 5.41 -6.13
C GLY A 78 -8.72 6.26 -5.68
N GLN A 79 -8.83 7.60 -5.65
CA GLN A 79 -7.74 8.45 -5.17
C GLN A 79 -7.56 8.36 -3.66
N LEU A 80 -6.32 8.18 -3.18
CA LEU A 80 -5.99 8.20 -1.75
C LEU A 80 -6.22 9.60 -1.16
N THR A 81 -7.11 9.74 -0.19
CA THR A 81 -7.46 11.03 0.45
C THR A 81 -6.87 11.15 1.85
N ALA A 82 -6.72 10.04 2.58
CA ALA A 82 -6.07 10.02 3.87
C ALA A 82 -5.23 8.75 4.09
N ALA A 83 -4.17 8.86 4.88
CA ALA A 83 -3.43 7.71 5.35
C ALA A 83 -2.87 7.95 6.76
N ILE A 84 -3.02 7.00 7.66
CA ILE A 84 -2.26 6.98 8.91
C ILE A 84 -1.08 6.04 8.71
N SER A 85 0.14 6.53 8.91
CA SER A 85 1.33 5.68 8.83
C SER A 85 2.41 6.11 9.80
N ASN A 86 2.96 5.15 10.56
CA ASN A 86 3.95 5.40 11.61
C ASN A 86 3.54 6.53 12.58
N GLY A 87 2.24 6.59 12.93
CA GLY A 87 1.68 7.61 13.82
C GLY A 87 1.43 8.98 13.19
N MET A 88 1.72 9.18 11.90
CA MET A 88 1.48 10.43 11.18
C MET A 88 0.17 10.35 10.37
N ASP A 89 -0.67 11.39 10.46
CA ASP A 89 -1.89 11.54 9.64
C ASP A 89 -1.56 12.32 8.36
N TYR A 90 -1.57 11.65 7.23
CA TYR A 90 -1.41 12.25 5.92
C TYR A 90 -2.75 12.55 5.27
N ARG A 91 -2.89 13.74 4.68
CA ARG A 91 -4.07 14.14 3.90
C ARG A 91 -3.67 14.61 2.53
N TYR A 92 -4.48 14.27 1.54
CA TYR A 92 -4.27 14.58 0.14
C TYR A 92 -5.52 15.24 -0.42
N ALA A 93 -5.35 16.34 -1.14
CA ALA A 93 -6.44 16.98 -1.87
C ALA A 93 -6.05 17.11 -3.35
N TYR A 94 -7.04 16.90 -4.20
CA TYR A 94 -6.89 16.93 -5.65
C TYR A 94 -7.87 17.95 -6.24
N ASP A 95 -7.60 18.42 -7.45
CA ASP A 95 -8.58 19.16 -8.25
C ASP A 95 -9.51 18.20 -9.00
N GLU A 96 -10.41 18.76 -9.81
CA GLU A 96 -11.43 18.03 -10.57
C GLU A 96 -10.82 17.11 -11.64
N ASP A 97 -9.65 17.45 -12.17
CA ASP A 97 -8.88 16.64 -13.11
C ASP A 97 -8.04 15.55 -12.40
N GLY A 98 -8.08 15.53 -11.07
CA GLY A 98 -7.39 14.57 -10.23
C GLY A 98 -5.91 14.86 -10.00
N LEU A 99 -5.45 16.09 -10.27
CA LEU A 99 -4.10 16.54 -9.99
C LEU A 99 -3.97 16.92 -8.52
N LEU A 100 -2.87 16.50 -7.89
CA LEU A 100 -2.63 16.74 -6.46
C LEU A 100 -2.45 18.24 -6.21
N LEU A 101 -3.32 18.86 -5.40
CA LEU A 101 -3.24 20.25 -4.97
C LEU A 101 -2.43 20.40 -3.68
N ASN A 102 -2.62 19.50 -2.71
CA ASN A 102 -1.90 19.55 -1.46
C ASN A 102 -1.65 18.18 -0.85
N LYS A 103 -0.51 18.08 -0.15
CA LYS A 103 -0.19 16.98 0.75
C LYS A 103 0.13 17.56 2.12
N LYS A 104 -0.57 17.08 3.15
CA LYS A 104 -0.35 17.47 4.55
C LYS A 104 0.09 16.26 5.38
N ALA A 105 0.81 16.52 6.47
CA ALA A 105 1.12 15.54 7.50
C ALA A 105 0.87 16.18 8.88
N SER A 106 -0.01 15.57 9.66
CA SER A 106 -0.42 16.01 11.00
C SER A 106 -0.75 17.51 11.05
N GLY A 107 -1.56 17.97 10.08
CA GLY A 107 -1.98 19.36 9.94
C GLY A 107 -0.99 20.29 9.22
N ARG A 108 0.28 19.91 9.07
CA ARG A 108 1.30 20.71 8.37
C ARG A 108 1.32 20.41 6.87
N THR A 109 1.26 21.45 6.05
CA THR A 109 1.46 21.31 4.60
C THR A 109 2.91 20.90 4.31
N LEU A 110 3.07 19.76 3.64
CA LEU A 110 4.36 19.28 3.15
C LEU A 110 4.64 19.78 1.73
N LEU A 111 3.62 19.75 0.89
CA LEU A 111 3.69 20.13 -0.51
C LEU A 111 2.36 20.77 -0.95
N GLY A 112 2.45 21.78 -1.79
CA GLY A 112 1.32 22.34 -2.53
C GLY A 112 1.68 22.55 -3.99
N TYR A 113 0.70 22.43 -4.88
CA TYR A 113 0.88 22.59 -6.32
C TYR A 113 -0.19 23.47 -6.93
N THR A 114 0.14 24.09 -8.05
CA THR A 114 -0.83 24.70 -8.96
C THR A 114 -0.54 24.24 -10.38
N TYR A 115 -1.58 24.21 -11.20
CA TYR A 115 -1.52 23.79 -12.60
C TYR A 115 -2.13 24.87 -13.50
N ASP A 116 -1.84 24.80 -14.79
CA ASP A 116 -2.60 25.50 -15.81
C ASP A 116 -3.72 24.61 -16.37
N GLU A 117 -4.53 25.15 -17.29
CA GLU A 117 -5.65 24.44 -17.92
C GLU A 117 -5.24 23.20 -18.73
N LEU A 118 -3.95 23.05 -19.03
CA LEU A 118 -3.40 21.86 -19.71
C LEU A 118 -2.84 20.84 -18.71
N GLY A 119 -3.07 21.04 -17.41
CA GLY A 119 -2.57 20.18 -16.34
C GLY A 119 -1.07 20.29 -16.10
N ARG A 120 -0.39 21.31 -16.63
CA ARG A 120 1.04 21.50 -16.43
C ARG A 120 1.28 22.22 -15.12
N LYS A 121 2.17 21.70 -14.28
CA LYS A 121 2.51 22.32 -13.00
C LYS A 121 3.09 23.72 -13.24
N THR A 122 2.45 24.73 -12.66
CA THR A 122 2.86 26.15 -12.72
C THR A 122 3.51 26.65 -11.43
N SER A 123 3.33 25.91 -10.33
CA SER A 123 4.11 26.14 -9.11
C SER A 123 4.13 24.96 -8.16
N GLN A 124 5.09 24.98 -7.26
CA GLN A 124 5.25 24.07 -6.14
C GLN A 124 5.62 24.86 -4.89
N THR A 125 4.94 24.60 -3.78
CA THR A 125 5.29 25.09 -2.45
C THR A 125 5.81 23.95 -1.61
N ASP A 126 6.98 24.10 -0.99
CA ASP A 126 7.56 23.08 -0.10
C ASP A 126 7.15 23.28 1.38
N ILE A 127 7.68 22.41 2.24
CA ILE A 127 7.40 22.40 3.69
C ILE A 127 7.89 23.65 4.44
N SER A 128 8.81 24.43 3.85
CA SER A 128 9.27 25.71 4.36
C SER A 128 8.37 26.88 3.94
N GLY A 129 7.42 26.63 3.03
CA GLY A 129 6.59 27.66 2.41
C GLY A 129 7.25 28.31 1.19
N ARG A 130 8.45 27.87 0.78
CA ARG A 130 9.10 28.38 -0.42
C ARG A 130 8.31 27.93 -1.64
N LYS A 131 7.91 28.91 -2.45
CA LYS A 131 7.23 28.68 -3.74
C LYS A 131 8.24 28.75 -4.88
N VAL A 132 8.27 27.72 -5.71
CA VAL A 132 9.01 27.64 -6.98
C VAL A 132 7.97 27.62 -8.09
N LYS A 133 8.19 28.40 -9.15
CA LYS A 133 7.36 28.39 -10.35
C LYS A 133 7.97 27.47 -11.39
#